data_AF-A0A6M2F270-F1
#
_entry.id   AF-A0A6M2F270-F1
#
_cell.length_a   1.000
_cell.length_b   1.000
_cell.length_c   1.000
_cell.angle_alpha   90.00
_cell.angle_beta   90.00
_cell.angle_gamma   90.00
#
_symmetry.space_group_name_H-M   'P 1'
#
loop_
_entity.id
_entity.type
_entity.pdbx_description
1 polymer ?
#
loop_
_entity_poly.entity_id
_entity_poly.type
_entity_poly.pdbx_seq_one_letter_code
_entity_poly.pdbx_strand_id
1 'polypeptide(L)'
;MLWPMICKRLKIGYMNWRLRIKRERMDRRIDELSVLMKQIREPGARGSYLKDSEKLEMYRLHKEIPEVYTVEKFAKDYSITRQRVHAILWLKEIEEKEEKKLGHPLDVSTELLLDNFPECYWLMMVWDYVRFFELW
;
A
#
# COMPACT_ATOMS: atom_id res chain seq x y z
N MET A 1 58.73 -8.65 -12.04
CA MET A 1 57.68 -8.47 -13.09
C MET A 1 56.27 -8.93 -12.64
N LEU A 2 55.91 -8.88 -11.35
CA LEU A 2 54.60 -9.36 -10.85
C LEU A 2 53.52 -8.27 -10.73
N TRP A 3 53.92 -7.00 -10.71
CA TRP A 3 53.02 -5.86 -10.52
C TRP A 3 51.88 -5.75 -11.57
N PRO A 4 52.12 -5.96 -12.88
CA PRO A 4 51.06 -5.91 -13.89
C PRO A 4 50.01 -7.02 -13.71
N MET A 5 50.42 -8.19 -13.22
CA MET A 5 49.50 -9.31 -12.94
C MET A 5 48.64 -9.04 -11.71
N ILE A 6 49.21 -8.44 -10.67
CA ILE A 6 48.50 -8.03 -9.45
C ILE A 6 47.48 -6.94 -9.79
N CYS A 7 47.85 -5.92 -10.57
CA CYS A 7 46.93 -4.87 -11.02
C CYS A 7 45.76 -5.43 -11.86
N LYS A 8 46.02 -6.38 -12.77
CA LYS A 8 44.94 -7.04 -13.53
C LYS A 8 43.98 -7.80 -12.61
N ARG A 9 44.50 -8.54 -11.63
CA ARG A 9 43.67 -9.31 -10.68
C ARG A 9 42.84 -8.41 -9.76
N LEU A 10 43.40 -7.30 -9.31
CA LEU A 10 42.68 -6.29 -8.53
C LEU A 10 41.57 -5.62 -9.36
N LYS A 11 41.84 -5.29 -10.63
CA LYS A 11 40.85 -4.67 -11.53
C LYS A 11 39.68 -5.61 -11.85
N ILE A 12 39.96 -6.89 -12.07
CA ILE A 12 38.94 -7.94 -12.24
C ILE A 12 38.14 -8.12 -10.94
N GLY A 13 38.81 -8.17 -9.78
CA GLY A 13 38.15 -8.26 -8.47
C GLY A 13 37.20 -7.09 -8.21
N TYR A 14 37.63 -5.86 -8.51
CA TYR A 14 36.81 -4.66 -8.37
C TYR A 14 35.59 -4.66 -9.30
N MET A 15 35.77 -5.08 -10.57
CA MET A 15 34.67 -5.21 -11.54
C MET A 15 33.64 -6.25 -11.08
N ASN A 16 34.08 -7.42 -10.61
CA ASN A 16 33.20 -8.46 -10.09
C ASN A 16 32.46 -8.01 -8.82
N TRP A 17 33.14 -7.31 -7.90
CA TRP A 17 32.50 -6.76 -6.71
C TRP A 17 31.42 -5.72 -7.06
N ARG A 18 31.70 -4.83 -8.01
CA ARG A 18 30.74 -3.82 -8.48
C ARG A 18 29.53 -4.45 -9.17
N LEU A 19 29.73 -5.53 -9.93
CA LEU A 19 28.63 -6.29 -10.55
C LEU A 19 27.78 -7.01 -9.50
N ARG A 20 28.40 -7.57 -8.45
CA ARG A 20 27.68 -8.21 -7.33
C ARG A 20 26.78 -7.22 -6.60
N ILE A 21 27.29 -6.02 -6.27
CA ILE A 21 26.48 -4.97 -5.62
C ILE A 21 25.31 -4.53 -6.50
N LYS A 22 25.52 -4.38 -7.81
CA LYS A 22 24.43 -4.07 -8.75
C LYS A 22 23.38 -5.17 -8.79
N ARG A 23 23.81 -6.44 -8.73
CA ARG A 23 22.92 -7.60 -8.70
C ARG A 23 22.08 -7.60 -7.42
N GLU A 24 22.70 -7.50 -6.25
CA GLU A 24 22.00 -7.43 -4.95
C GLU A 24 20.99 -6.26 -4.87
N ARG A 25 21.30 -5.11 -5.50
CA ARG A 25 20.36 -4.00 -5.62
C ARG A 25 19.18 -4.35 -6.53
N MET A 26 19.42 -5.06 -7.63
CA MET A 26 18.37 -5.50 -8.54
C MET A 26 17.50 -6.57 -7.89
N ASP A 27 18.09 -7.51 -7.17
CA ASP A 27 17.39 -8.56 -6.46
C ASP A 27 16.42 -7.97 -5.42
N ARG A 28 16.86 -6.96 -4.64
CA ARG A 28 15.95 -6.23 -3.72
C ARG A 28 14.77 -5.57 -4.43
N ARG A 29 15.00 -4.95 -5.59
CA ARG A 29 13.91 -4.36 -6.39
C ARG A 29 12.98 -5.42 -6.95
N ILE A 30 13.52 -6.57 -7.35
CA ILE A 30 12.72 -7.71 -7.82
C ILE A 30 11.90 -8.28 -6.66
N ASP A 31 12.43 -8.33 -5.44
CA ASP A 31 11.69 -8.76 -4.25
C ASP A 31 10.54 -7.79 -3.92
N GLU A 32 10.81 -6.48 -3.91
CA GLU A 32 9.78 -5.44 -3.74
C GLU A 32 8.67 -5.56 -4.81
N LEU A 33 9.06 -5.72 -6.08
CA LEU A 33 8.13 -5.95 -7.17
C LEU A 33 7.38 -7.27 -7.04
N SER A 34 8.01 -8.33 -6.53
CA SER A 34 7.38 -9.63 -6.33
C SER A 34 6.26 -9.56 -5.28
N VAL A 35 6.45 -8.76 -4.23
CA VAL A 35 5.41 -8.48 -3.23
C VAL A 35 4.26 -7.71 -3.88
N LEU A 36 4.54 -6.66 -4.65
CA LEU A 36 3.53 -5.91 -5.41
C LEU A 36 2.79 -6.77 -6.45
N MET A 37 3.48 -7.71 -7.10
CA MET A 37 2.89 -8.63 -8.08
C MET A 37 2.02 -9.70 -7.41
N LYS A 38 2.42 -10.23 -6.25
CA LYS A 38 1.57 -11.13 -5.45
C LYS A 38 0.29 -10.44 -5.01
N GLN A 39 0.39 -9.18 -4.62
CA GLN A 39 -0.74 -8.33 -4.26
C GLN A 39 -1.75 -8.08 -5.41
N ILE A 40 -1.29 -8.12 -6.67
CA ILE A 40 -2.15 -8.01 -7.86
C ILE A 40 -2.81 -9.36 -8.18
N ARG A 41 -2.13 -10.47 -7.89
CA ARG A 41 -2.56 -11.83 -8.26
C ARG A 41 -3.53 -12.45 -7.25
N GLU A 42 -3.39 -12.13 -5.96
CA GLU A 42 -4.17 -12.75 -4.88
C GLU A 42 -5.17 -11.74 -4.29
N PRO A 43 -6.47 -11.84 -4.63
CA PRO A 43 -7.49 -10.98 -4.04
C PRO A 43 -7.62 -11.29 -2.55
N GLY A 44 -6.99 -10.46 -1.71
CA GLY A 44 -6.94 -10.65 -0.24
C GLY A 44 -5.53 -10.70 0.36
N ALA A 45 -4.46 -10.82 -0.45
CA ALA A 45 -3.08 -10.77 0.03
C ALA A 45 -2.59 -9.33 0.32
N ARG A 46 -3.47 -8.33 0.17
CA ARG A 46 -3.17 -6.90 0.30
C ARG A 46 -3.54 -6.35 1.68
N GLY A 47 -2.54 -6.32 2.55
CA GLY A 47 -2.46 -5.36 3.66
C GLY A 47 -1.95 -3.97 3.22
N SER A 48 -1.90 -3.67 1.93
CA SER A 48 -1.54 -2.31 1.49
C SER A 48 -2.66 -1.36 1.87
N TYR A 49 -2.31 -0.34 2.63
CA TYR A 49 -3.16 0.79 2.96
C TYR A 49 -3.77 1.37 1.68
N LEU A 50 -5.11 1.49 1.65
CA LEU A 50 -5.84 2.15 0.57
C LEU A 50 -5.95 3.62 0.96
N LYS A 51 -5.42 4.52 0.14
CA LYS A 51 -5.34 5.95 0.46
C LYS A 51 -6.74 6.55 0.54
N ASP A 52 -6.89 7.62 1.32
CA ASP A 52 -8.22 8.22 1.44
C ASP A 52 -8.69 8.89 0.14
N SER A 53 -7.75 9.45 -0.63
CA SER A 53 -8.00 9.94 -1.99
C SER A 53 -8.65 8.89 -2.92
N GLU A 54 -8.21 7.64 -2.84
CA GLU A 54 -8.75 6.54 -3.64
C GLU A 54 -10.16 6.15 -3.17
N LYS A 55 -10.41 6.15 -1.86
CA LYS A 55 -11.75 5.91 -1.28
C LYS A 55 -12.74 6.99 -1.68
N LEU A 56 -12.30 8.25 -1.68
CA LEU A 56 -13.12 9.39 -2.09
C LEU A 56 -13.48 9.30 -3.57
N GLU A 57 -12.51 8.95 -4.42
CA GLU A 57 -12.75 8.77 -5.86
C GLU A 57 -13.74 7.63 -6.12
N MET A 58 -13.58 6.49 -5.43
CA MET A 58 -14.57 5.40 -5.48
C MET A 58 -15.98 5.87 -5.14
N TYR A 59 -16.12 6.66 -4.07
CA TYR A 59 -17.41 7.18 -3.64
C TYR A 59 -18.02 8.13 -4.67
N ARG A 60 -17.23 9.04 -5.25
CA ARG A 60 -17.67 9.97 -6.30
C ARG A 60 -18.16 9.22 -7.54
N LEU A 61 -17.36 8.29 -8.05
CA LEU A 61 -17.70 7.49 -9.23
C LEU A 61 -18.95 6.64 -9.02
N HIS A 62 -19.12 6.06 -7.83
CA HIS A 62 -20.31 5.29 -7.49
C HIS A 62 -21.58 6.16 -7.43
N LYS A 63 -21.44 7.41 -6.97
CA LYS A 63 -22.55 8.37 -6.87
C LYS A 63 -22.96 8.94 -8.23
N GLU A 64 -22.01 9.12 -9.15
CA GLU A 64 -22.27 9.62 -10.50
C GLU A 64 -22.93 8.57 -11.39
N ILE A 65 -22.38 7.35 -11.46
CA ILE A 65 -22.87 6.29 -12.36
C ILE A 65 -22.85 4.92 -11.66
N PRO A 66 -23.83 4.63 -10.79
CA PRO A 66 -23.87 3.39 -10.01
C PRO A 66 -23.99 2.13 -10.88
N GLU A 67 -24.58 2.25 -12.08
CA GLU A 67 -24.76 1.15 -13.03
C GLU A 67 -23.45 0.63 -13.63
N VAL A 68 -22.47 1.53 -13.81
CA VAL A 68 -21.17 1.21 -14.41
C VAL A 68 -20.13 0.92 -13.33
N TYR A 69 -20.20 1.62 -12.19
CA TYR A 69 -19.29 1.49 -11.07
C TYR A 69 -19.89 0.59 -9.99
N THR A 70 -20.05 -0.68 -10.35
CA THR A 70 -20.51 -1.73 -9.44
C THR A 70 -19.43 -2.11 -8.42
N VAL A 71 -19.87 -2.72 -7.32
CA VAL A 71 -18.98 -3.21 -6.26
C VAL A 71 -17.97 -4.23 -6.81
N GLU A 72 -18.38 -5.05 -7.76
CA GLU A 72 -17.55 -6.04 -8.45
C GLU A 72 -16.43 -5.38 -9.25
N LYS A 73 -16.73 -4.25 -9.92
CA LYS A 73 -15.74 -3.50 -10.68
C LYS A 73 -14.70 -2.88 -9.74
N PHE A 74 -15.13 -2.23 -8.66
CA PHE A 74 -14.20 -1.66 -7.68
C PHE A 74 -13.35 -2.71 -6.97
N ALA A 75 -13.93 -3.85 -6.60
CA ALA A 75 -13.20 -4.96 -6.02
C ALA A 75 -12.08 -5.45 -6.94
N LYS A 76 -12.33 -5.46 -8.26
CA LYS A 76 -11.35 -5.85 -9.27
C LYS A 76 -10.29 -4.76 -9.49
N ASP A 77 -10.71 -3.52 -9.73
CA ASP A 77 -9.82 -2.42 -10.11
C ASP A 77 -8.86 -2.04 -8.99
N TYR A 78 -9.37 -1.98 -7.74
CA TYR A 78 -8.55 -1.69 -6.56
C TYR A 78 -7.99 -2.96 -5.89
N SER A 79 -8.28 -4.15 -6.44
CA SER A 79 -7.85 -5.44 -5.89
C SER A 79 -8.20 -5.61 -4.40
N ILE A 80 -9.41 -5.21 -4.00
CA ILE A 80 -9.94 -5.29 -2.63
C ILE A 80 -11.14 -6.23 -2.54
N THR A 81 -11.44 -6.71 -1.34
CA THR A 81 -12.61 -7.58 -1.13
C THR A 81 -13.92 -6.79 -1.26
N ARG A 82 -14.96 -7.45 -1.79
CA ARG A 82 -16.28 -6.83 -1.98
C ARG A 82 -16.85 -6.26 -0.68
N GLN A 83 -16.65 -6.95 0.44
CA GLN A 83 -17.09 -6.50 1.77
C GLN A 83 -16.43 -5.18 2.15
N ARG A 84 -15.14 -5.02 1.84
CA ARG A 84 -14.40 -3.78 2.12
C ARG A 84 -14.91 -2.63 1.26
N VAL A 85 -15.26 -2.87 -0.01
CA VAL A 85 -15.90 -1.86 -0.87
C VAL A 85 -17.21 -1.37 -0.27
N HIS A 86 -18.09 -2.28 0.16
CA HIS A 86 -19.35 -1.90 0.81
C HIS A 86 -19.12 -1.05 2.06
N ALA A 87 -18.17 -1.45 2.91
CA ALA A 87 -17.83 -0.69 4.11
C ALA A 87 -17.30 0.71 3.77
N ILE A 88 -16.43 0.84 2.77
CA ILE A 88 -15.90 2.14 2.33
C ILE A 88 -17.02 3.06 1.85
N LEU A 89 -17.90 2.57 0.97
CA LEU A 89 -19.02 3.35 0.44
C LEU A 89 -19.97 3.79 1.55
N TRP A 90 -20.26 2.87 2.49
CA TRP A 90 -21.16 3.16 3.61
C TRP A 90 -20.56 4.19 4.57
N LEU A 91 -19.27 4.08 4.90
CA LEU A 91 -18.59 5.03 5.77
C LEU A 91 -18.53 6.44 5.15
N LYS A 92 -18.24 6.55 3.85
CA LYS A 92 -18.24 7.85 3.14
C LYS A 92 -19.63 8.48 3.08
N GLU A 93 -20.69 7.68 2.96
CA GLU A 93 -22.07 8.20 3.01
C GLU A 93 -22.42 8.75 4.40
N ILE A 94 -21.98 8.08 5.47
CA ILE A 94 -22.15 8.57 6.84
C ILE A 94 -21.37 9.87 7.04
N GLU A 95 -20.11 9.91 6.61
CA GLU A 95 -19.23 11.09 6.67
C GLU A 95 -19.92 12.31 6.01
N GLU A 96 -20.42 12.18 4.78
CA GLU A 96 -21.14 13.26 4.09
C GLU A 96 -22.42 13.70 4.84
N LYS A 97 -23.15 12.76 5.45
CA LYS A 97 -24.36 13.09 6.24
C LYS A 97 -24.02 13.84 7.51
N GLU A 98 -22.93 13.50 8.18
CA GLU A 98 -22.47 14.19 9.38
C GLU A 98 -21.91 15.58 9.05
N GLU A 99 -21.12 15.71 7.98
CA GLU A 99 -20.65 17.02 7.49
C GLU A 99 -21.80 17.98 7.18
N LYS A 100 -22.89 17.47 6.57
CA LYS A 100 -24.11 18.26 6.32
C LYS A 100 -24.82 18.69 7.60
N LYS A 101 -24.78 17.88 8.67
CA LYS A 101 -25.38 18.22 9.96
C LYS A 101 -24.55 19.24 10.73
N LEU A 102 -23.23 19.08 10.72
CA LEU A 102 -22.26 19.95 11.42
C LEU A 102 -22.04 21.28 10.70
N GLY A 103 -22.20 21.32 9.38
CA GLY A 103 -22.04 22.54 8.56
C GLY A 103 -20.59 22.96 8.33
N HIS A 104 -19.63 22.13 8.75
CA HIS A 104 -18.20 22.29 8.49
C HIS A 104 -17.58 20.92 8.16
N PRO A 105 -16.44 20.87 7.43
CA PRO A 105 -15.76 19.62 7.13
C PRO A 105 -15.31 18.91 8.41
N LEU A 106 -15.23 17.57 8.34
CA LEU A 106 -14.72 16.75 9.43
C LEU A 106 -13.19 16.85 9.55
N ASP A 107 -12.66 16.44 10.70
CA ASP A 107 -11.21 16.40 10.91
C ASP A 107 -10.58 15.33 10.00
N VAL A 108 -9.57 15.74 9.24
CA VAL A 108 -8.83 14.90 8.28
C VAL A 108 -7.38 14.65 8.73
N SER A 109 -7.03 15.09 9.94
CA SER A 109 -5.65 15.02 10.46
C SER A 109 -5.12 13.58 10.53
N THR A 110 -6.00 12.63 10.89
CA THR A 110 -5.69 11.20 10.96
C THR A 110 -5.47 10.56 9.60
N GLU A 111 -6.29 10.89 8.63
CA GLU A 111 -6.23 10.38 7.25
C GLU A 111 -4.96 10.86 6.57
N LEU A 112 -4.61 12.15 6.75
CA LEU A 112 -3.38 12.73 6.24
C LEU A 112 -2.13 12.10 6.87
N LEU A 113 -2.18 11.79 8.18
CA LEU A 113 -1.07 11.11 8.84
C LEU A 113 -0.84 9.71 8.25
N LEU A 114 -1.93 8.95 8.04
CA LEU A 114 -1.87 7.61 7.48
C LEU A 114 -1.41 7.60 6.00
N ASP A 115 -1.81 8.60 5.21
CA ASP A 115 -1.34 8.79 3.83
C ASP A 115 0.17 9.10 3.76
N ASN A 116 0.70 9.86 4.73
CA ASN A 116 2.11 10.21 4.82
C ASN A 116 2.98 9.10 5.44
N PHE A 117 2.41 8.31 6.36
CA PHE A 117 3.11 7.25 7.08
C PHE A 117 2.31 5.93 7.06
N PRO A 118 2.24 5.24 5.90
CA PRO A 118 1.47 4.00 5.77
C PRO A 118 2.03 2.84 6.63
N GLU A 119 3.28 2.97 7.12
CA GLU A 119 3.94 2.07 8.07
C GLU A 119 3.24 2.09 9.45
N CYS A 120 2.65 3.22 9.84
CA CYS A 120 1.88 3.34 11.07
C CYS A 120 0.63 2.44 11.07
N TYR A 121 0.10 2.11 9.89
CA TYR A 121 -1.04 1.21 9.75
C TYR A 121 -0.72 -0.19 10.29
N TRP A 122 0.51 -0.66 10.07
CA TRP A 122 0.99 -1.93 10.61
C TRP A 122 1.24 -1.84 12.12
N LEU A 123 1.81 -0.73 12.61
CA LEU A 123 2.04 -0.52 14.04
C LEU A 123 0.72 -0.47 14.82
N MET A 124 -0.32 0.21 14.33
CA MET A 124 -1.64 0.21 14.97
C MET A 124 -2.27 -1.18 15.01
N MET A 125 -2.26 -1.91 13.89
CA MET A 125 -2.82 -3.27 13.86
C MET A 125 -2.06 -4.26 14.75
N VAL A 126 -0.73 -4.12 14.85
CA VAL A 126 0.09 -4.94 15.76
C VAL A 126 -0.14 -4.55 17.22
N TRP A 127 -0.30 -3.26 17.52
CA TRP A 127 -0.62 -2.78 18.87
C TRP A 127 -2.01 -3.22 19.32
N ASP A 128 -3.02 -3.19 18.45
CA ASP A 128 -4.36 -3.72 18.76
C ASP A 128 -4.31 -5.23 19.00
N TYR A 129 -3.48 -5.97 18.27
CA TYR A 129 -3.24 -7.40 18.53
C TYR A 129 -2.57 -7.65 19.89
N VAL A 130 -1.58 -6.84 20.28
CA VAL A 130 -0.91 -6.94 21.59
C VAL A 130 -1.85 -6.56 22.73
N ARG A 131 -2.68 -5.52 22.55
CA ARG A 131 -3.70 -5.11 23.53
C ARG A 131 -4.82 -6.14 23.69
N PHE A 132 -5.19 -6.83 22.60
CA PHE A 132 -6.18 -7.91 22.64
C PHE A 132 -5.65 -9.13 23.41
N PHE A 133 -4.32 -9.34 23.43
CA PHE A 133 -3.67 -10.42 24.18
C PHE A 133 -3.41 -10.08 25.66
N GLU A 134 -3.34 -8.79 26.02
CA GLU A 134 -3.20 -8.35 27.43
C GLU A 134 -4.55 -8.21 28.17
N LEU A 135 -5.67 -8.27 27.45
CA LEU A 135 -7.03 -8.24 28.01
C LEU A 135 -7.71 -9.63 28.06
N TRP A 136 -6.93 -10.72 27.95
CA TRP A 136 -7.37 -12.10 28.14
C TRP A 136 -6.38 -12.92 28.97
#